data_AF-A0A359MPS5-F1
#
_entry.id   AF-A0A359MPS5-F1
#
_cell.length_a   1.000
_cell.length_b   1.000
_cell.length_c   1.000
_cell.angle_alpha   90.00
_cell.angle_beta   90.00
_cell.angle_gamma   90.00
#
_symmetry.space_group_name_H-M   'P 1'
#
loop_
_entity.id
_entity.type
_entity.pdbx_description
1 polymer ?
#
loop_
_entity_poly.entity_id
_entity_poly.type
_entity_poly.pdbx_seq_one_letter_code
_entity_poly.pdbx_strand_id
1 'polypeptide(L)'
;FHKYFNPINEISEISNPIERSNFIIHYYEDILNYISANKISSGKSMVKKCMELVEQNISNPSLSVKWLASQLYINENYLSRVFHKEAGIFLIKYINNQRLIKAKYYLDHDYNSMQAVSQMTG
;
A
#
# COMPACT_ATOMS: atom_id res chain seq x y z
N PHE A 1 -13.58 -12.76 14.24
CA PHE A 1 -14.82 -12.02 13.96
C PHE A 1 -15.91 -12.96 13.46
N HIS A 2 -17.06 -13.00 14.13
CA HIS A 2 -18.18 -13.89 13.79
C HIS A 2 -18.98 -13.29 12.61
N LYS A 3 -19.47 -14.13 11.68
CA LYS A 3 -20.14 -13.71 10.43
C LYS A 3 -21.39 -12.84 10.61
N TYR A 4 -21.93 -12.78 11.82
CA TYR A 4 -23.19 -12.08 12.15
C TYR A 4 -23.01 -10.98 13.19
N PHE A 5 -21.78 -10.72 13.63
CA PHE A 5 -21.52 -9.68 14.62
C PHE A 5 -21.55 -8.31 13.95
N ASN A 6 -22.51 -7.46 14.31
CA ASN A 6 -22.64 -6.10 13.82
C ASN A 6 -22.48 -5.10 14.99
N PRO A 7 -21.25 -4.60 15.23
CA PRO A 7 -20.98 -3.67 16.33
C PRO A 7 -21.80 -2.38 16.27
N ILE A 8 -22.27 -2.01 15.06
CA ILE A 8 -23.06 -0.79 14.86
C ILE A 8 -24.47 -0.93 15.43
N ASN A 9 -25.04 -2.15 15.46
CA ASN A 9 -26.34 -2.37 16.08
C ASN A 9 -26.20 -2.32 17.61
N GLU A 10 -25.23 -3.03 18.17
CA GLU A 10 -25.01 -3.06 19.62
C GLU A 10 -24.70 -1.68 20.19
N ILE A 11 -23.82 -0.91 19.54
CA ILE A 11 -23.48 0.45 20.01
C ILE A 11 -24.68 1.41 19.95
N SER A 12 -25.60 1.20 19.00
CA SER A 12 -26.79 2.05 18.84
C SER A 12 -27.82 1.82 19.95
N GLU A 13 -27.84 0.62 20.54
CA GLU A 13 -28.73 0.27 21.64
C GLU A 13 -28.20 0.73 23.01
N ILE A 14 -26.87 0.90 23.15
CA ILE A 14 -26.28 1.35 24.42
C ILE A 14 -26.56 2.84 24.63
N SER A 15 -27.47 3.16 25.56
CA SER A 15 -27.89 4.56 25.81
C SER A 15 -26.92 5.34 26.70
N ASN A 16 -26.26 4.67 27.65
CA ASN A 16 -25.32 5.29 28.59
C ASN A 16 -24.01 5.65 27.87
N PRO A 17 -23.59 6.93 27.86
CA PRO A 17 -22.37 7.35 27.16
C PRO A 17 -21.08 6.69 27.65
N ILE A 18 -21.00 6.37 28.95
CA ILE A 18 -19.82 5.73 29.55
C ILE A 18 -19.73 4.29 29.08
N GLU A 19 -20.83 3.55 29.17
CA GLU A 19 -20.90 2.16 28.69
C GLU A 19 -20.67 2.08 27.19
N ARG A 20 -21.22 3.04 26.42
CA ARG A 20 -21.00 3.15 24.99
C ARG A 20 -19.53 3.37 24.67
N SER A 21 -18.84 4.25 25.40
CA SER A 21 -17.41 4.48 25.24
C SER A 21 -16.59 3.23 25.59
N ASN A 22 -16.93 2.54 26.68
CA ASN A 22 -16.25 1.30 27.07
C ASN A 22 -16.41 0.20 26.02
N PHE A 23 -17.60 0.07 25.44
CA PHE A 23 -17.85 -0.86 24.33
C PHE A 23 -16.95 -0.56 23.13
N ILE A 24 -16.84 0.72 22.72
CA ILE A 24 -15.97 1.12 21.60
C ILE A 24 -14.51 0.73 21.89
N ILE A 25 -14.04 1.02 23.11
CA ILE A 25 -12.66 0.74 23.53
C ILE A 25 -12.39 -0.76 23.45
N HIS A 26 -13.21 -1.58 24.09
CA HIS A 26 -13.03 -3.04 24.09
C HIS A 26 -13.16 -3.65 22.70
N TYR A 27 -14.12 -3.18 21.90
CA TYR A 27 -14.28 -3.66 20.54
C TYR A 27 -13.07 -3.31 19.65
N TYR A 28 -12.49 -2.11 19.85
CA TYR A 28 -11.26 -1.72 19.18
C TYR A 28 -10.06 -2.58 19.63
N GLU A 29 -9.96 -2.90 20.92
CA GLU A 29 -8.95 -3.84 21.44
C GLU A 29 -9.09 -5.23 20.80
N ASP A 30 -10.31 -5.74 20.62
CA ASP A 30 -10.56 -7.02 19.93
C ASP A 30 -10.15 -6.99 18.46
N ILE A 31 -10.38 -5.88 17.75
CA ILE A 31 -9.87 -5.66 16.39
C ILE A 31 -8.34 -5.73 16.37
N LEU A 32 -7.68 -5.01 17.29
CA LEU A 32 -6.23 -5.00 17.37
C LEU A 32 -5.67 -6.39 17.69
N ASN A 33 -6.31 -7.13 18.60
CA ASN A 33 -5.92 -8.49 18.99
C ASN A 33 -6.11 -9.48 17.85
N TYR A 34 -7.21 -9.40 17.11
CA TYR A 34 -7.44 -10.24 15.94
C TYR A 34 -6.42 -9.97 14.83
N ILE A 35 -6.12 -8.71 14.55
CA ILE A 35 -5.10 -8.31 13.56
C ILE A 35 -3.71 -8.80 13.99
N SER A 36 -3.39 -8.72 15.29
CA SER A 36 -2.09 -9.14 15.81
C SER A 36 -1.92 -10.66 15.86
N ALA A 37 -2.99 -11.41 16.13
CA ALA A 37 -2.99 -12.88 16.16
C ALA A 37 -2.90 -13.50 14.75
N ASN A 38 -3.50 -12.88 13.74
CA ASN A 38 -3.55 -13.40 12.36
C ASN A 38 -2.39 -12.89 11.46
N LYS A 39 -1.15 -12.90 11.97
CA LYS A 39 0.07 -12.27 11.38
C LYS A 39 0.29 -12.49 9.86
N ILE A 40 -0.46 -11.76 9.04
CA ILE A 40 0.05 -10.88 8.01
C ILE A 40 0.07 -9.52 8.72
N SER A 41 1.25 -9.00 9.09
CA SER A 41 1.26 -7.70 9.75
C SER A 41 0.55 -6.69 8.85
N SER A 42 -0.35 -5.88 9.41
CA SER A 42 -1.05 -4.83 8.66
C SER A 42 -0.05 -3.97 7.86
N GLY A 43 1.15 -3.77 8.42
CA GLY A 43 2.31 -3.20 7.76
C GLY A 43 2.76 -3.98 6.51
N LYS A 44 3.02 -5.29 6.60
CA LYS A 44 3.40 -6.12 5.44
C LYS A 44 2.33 -6.13 4.36
N SER A 45 1.06 -6.25 4.72
CA SER A 45 -0.03 -6.20 3.73
C SER A 45 -0.11 -4.85 3.04
N MET A 46 0.05 -3.76 3.80
CA MET A 46 0.05 -2.40 3.24
C MET A 46 1.25 -2.17 2.33
N VAL A 47 2.44 -2.62 2.73
CA VAL A 47 3.65 -2.53 1.89
C VAL A 47 3.50 -3.34 0.61
N LYS A 48 2.93 -4.54 0.68
CA LYS A 48 2.62 -5.33 -0.51
C LYS A 48 1.70 -4.59 -1.47
N LYS A 49 0.58 -4.04 -0.99
CA LYS A 49 -0.34 -3.22 -1.80
C LYS A 49 0.35 -1.98 -2.39
N CYS A 50 1.22 -1.33 -1.61
CA CYS A 50 2.01 -0.19 -2.07
C CYS A 50 2.95 -0.58 -3.22
N MET A 51 3.64 -1.72 -3.12
CA MET A 51 4.50 -2.24 -4.18
C MET A 51 3.72 -2.57 -5.45
N GLU A 52 2.55 -3.21 -5.32
CA GLU A 52 1.64 -3.50 -6.44
C GLU A 52 1.20 -2.20 -7.15
N LEU A 53 0.82 -1.17 -6.39
CA LEU A 53 0.45 0.13 -6.96
C LEU A 53 1.62 0.79 -7.71
N VAL A 54 2.85 0.71 -7.17
CA VAL A 54 4.05 1.24 -7.84
C VAL A 54 4.27 0.53 -9.17
N GLU A 55 4.20 -0.80 -9.20
CA GLU A 55 4.43 -1.59 -10.42
C GLU A 55 3.41 -1.27 -11.51
N GLN A 56 2.12 -1.24 -11.15
CA GLN A 56 1.03 -0.94 -12.08
C GLN A 56 1.08 0.50 -12.63
N ASN A 57 1.66 1.43 -11.88
CA ASN A 57 1.66 2.87 -12.20
C ASN A 57 3.06 3.43 -12.45
N ILE A 58 4.05 2.59 -12.72
CA ILE A 58 5.45 3.03 -12.79
C ILE A 58 5.71 4.04 -13.91
N SER A 59 4.92 3.99 -14.99
CA SER A 59 4.97 4.94 -16.11
C SER A 59 4.18 6.23 -15.84
N ASN A 60 3.46 6.33 -14.72
CA ASN A 60 2.72 7.52 -14.33
C ASN A 60 3.69 8.60 -13.79
N PRO A 61 3.76 9.80 -14.39
CA PRO A 61 4.62 10.87 -13.90
C PRO A 61 4.23 11.36 -12.50
N SER A 62 2.96 11.25 -12.10
CA SER A 62 2.47 11.63 -10.77
C SER A 62 2.79 10.61 -9.68
N LEU A 63 3.32 9.42 -10.02
CA LEU A 63 3.70 8.41 -9.05
C LEU A 63 4.74 8.97 -8.07
N SER A 64 4.31 9.12 -6.82
CA SER A 64 5.06 9.72 -5.72
C SER A 64 4.58 9.15 -4.39
N VAL A 65 5.31 9.39 -3.30
CA VAL A 65 4.88 9.00 -1.94
C VAL A 65 3.50 9.59 -1.61
N LYS A 66 3.28 10.87 -1.95
CA LYS A 66 2.01 11.58 -1.80
C LYS A 66 0.87 10.91 -2.55
N TRP A 67 1.10 10.59 -3.81
CA TRP A 67 0.09 9.92 -4.63
C TRP A 67 -0.25 8.53 -4.08
N LEU A 68 0.75 7.73 -3.69
CA LEU A 68 0.52 6.41 -3.10
C LEU A 68 -0.25 6.50 -1.77
N ALA A 69 0.06 7.49 -0.94
CA ALA A 69 -0.64 7.74 0.30
C ALA A 69 -2.12 8.07 0.07
N SER A 70 -2.45 8.86 -0.96
CA SER A 70 -3.84 9.15 -1.32
C SER A 70 -4.59 7.92 -1.84
N GLN A 71 -3.94 7.08 -2.66
CA GLN A 71 -4.55 5.83 -3.16
C GLN A 71 -4.79 4.80 -2.05
N LEU A 72 -3.94 4.82 -1.02
CA LEU A 72 -4.04 3.92 0.13
C LEU A 72 -4.85 4.51 1.29
N TYR A 73 -5.39 5.73 1.13
CA TYR A 73 -6.17 6.45 2.15
C TYR A 73 -5.46 6.58 3.51
N ILE A 74 -4.16 6.89 3.49
CA ILE A 74 -3.30 7.07 4.67
C ILE A 74 -2.43 8.31 4.53
N ASN A 75 -1.81 8.76 5.62
CA ASN A 75 -0.87 9.88 5.55
C ASN A 75 0.53 9.45 5.04
N GLU A 76 1.20 10.35 4.35
CA GLU A 76 2.53 10.15 3.74
C GLU A 76 3.62 9.74 4.73
N ASN A 77 3.60 10.34 5.93
CA ASN A 77 4.58 10.10 6.99
C ASN A 77 4.44 8.70 7.60
N TYR A 78 3.21 8.21 7.71
CA TYR A 78 2.90 6.86 8.19
C TYR A 78 3.29 5.83 7.12
N LEU A 79 2.89 6.05 5.87
CA LEU A 79 3.29 5.20 4.75
C LEU A 79 4.82 5.07 4.66
N SER A 80 5.55 6.18 4.69
CA SER A 80 7.01 6.17 4.60
C SER A 80 7.66 5.42 5.76
N ARG A 81 7.18 5.63 7.00
CA ARG A 81 7.70 4.93 8.19
C ARG A 81 7.45 3.44 8.12
N VAL A 82 6.22 3.02 7.80
CA VAL A 82 5.88 1.59 7.76
C VAL A 82 6.55 0.91 6.57
N PHE A 83 6.62 1.55 5.41
CA PHE A 83 7.33 1.01 4.27
C PHE A 83 8.80 0.79 4.58
N HIS A 84 9.49 1.77 5.17
CA HIS A 84 10.88 1.60 5.57
C HIS A 84 11.05 0.48 6.60
N LYS A 85 10.19 0.44 7.63
CA LYS A 85 10.22 -0.60 8.67
C LYS A 85 10.10 -2.01 8.11
N GLU A 86 9.17 -2.23 7.18
CA GLU A 86 8.84 -3.58 6.69
C GLU A 86 9.66 -3.99 5.46
N ALA A 87 10.00 -3.05 4.57
CA ALA A 87 10.76 -3.31 3.34
C ALA A 87 12.27 -3.11 3.48
N GLY A 88 12.73 -2.48 4.57
CA GLY A 88 14.15 -2.19 4.81
C GLY A 88 14.75 -1.11 3.90
N ILE A 89 13.94 -0.44 3.08
CA ILE A 89 14.36 0.62 2.18
C ILE A 89 13.34 1.76 2.17
N PHE A 90 13.80 2.99 1.90
CA PHE A 90 12.90 4.13 1.76
C PHE A 90 12.02 4.00 0.51
N LEU A 91 10.72 4.30 0.64
CA LEU A 91 9.75 4.19 -0.44
C LEU A 91 10.13 5.03 -1.68
N ILE A 92 10.65 6.24 -1.49
CA ILE A 92 11.12 7.07 -2.61
C ILE A 92 12.27 6.40 -3.38
N LYS A 93 13.19 5.72 -2.68
CA LYS A 93 14.29 4.98 -3.29
C LYS A 93 13.76 3.77 -4.06
N TYR A 94 12.77 3.08 -3.50
CA TYR A 94 12.09 1.98 -4.19
C TYR A 94 11.47 2.44 -5.51
N ILE A 95 10.69 3.53 -5.50
CA ILE A 95 10.06 4.08 -6.72
C ILE A 95 11.11 4.41 -7.78
N ASN A 96 12.20 5.09 -7.40
CA ASN A 96 13.26 5.47 -8.33
C ASN A 96 13.97 4.26 -8.92
N ASN A 97 14.25 3.23 -8.11
CA ASN A 97 14.85 1.99 -8.60
C ASN A 97 13.94 1.29 -9.62
N GLN A 98 12.63 1.23 -9.37
CA GLN A 98 11.68 0.63 -10.32
C GLN A 98 11.63 1.42 -11.63
N ARG A 99 11.71 2.76 -11.58
CA ARG A 99 11.80 3.60 -12.79
C ARG A 99 13.07 3.32 -13.59
N LEU A 100 14.21 3.17 -12.92
CA LEU A 100 15.49 2.84 -13.57
C LEU A 100 15.46 1.44 -14.21
N ILE A 101 14.92 0.44 -13.52
CA ILE A 101 14.77 -0.92 -14.05
C ILE A 101 13.93 -0.89 -15.33
N LYS A 102 12.80 -0.17 -15.31
CA LYS A 102 11.93 -0.06 -16.48
C LYS A 102 12.55 0.74 -17.62
N ALA A 103 13.27 1.82 -17.32
CA ALA A 103 14.02 2.56 -18.33
C ALA A 103 15.07 1.66 -19.01
N LYS A 104 15.83 0.88 -18.22
CA LYS A 104 16.78 -0.10 -18.77
C LYS A 104 16.09 -1.12 -19.65
N TYR A 105 14.96 -1.68 -19.19
CA TYR A 105 14.16 -2.61 -19.99
C TYR A 105 13.79 -2.00 -21.35
N TYR A 106 13.30 -0.76 -21.38
CA TYR A 106 12.99 -0.09 -22.63
C TYR A 106 14.22 0.12 -23.51
N LEU A 107 15.35 0.54 -22.96
CA LEU A 107 16.58 0.67 -23.77
C LEU A 107 16.96 -0.68 -24.40
N ASP A 108 17.05 -1.74 -23.60
CA ASP A 108 17.48 -3.06 -24.09
C ASP A 108 16.52 -3.68 -25.13
N HIS A 109 15.23 -3.31 -25.12
CA HIS A 109 14.22 -3.88 -26.03
C HIS A 109 13.84 -2.96 -27.20
N ASP A 110 13.83 -1.62 -27.02
CA ASP A 110 13.58 -0.66 -28.10
C ASP A 110 14.82 -0.44 -28.99
N TYR A 111 16.05 -0.53 -28.48
CA TYR A 111 17.26 -0.42 -29.33
C TYR A 111 17.36 -1.57 -30.35
N ASN A 112 16.83 -2.75 -30.03
CA ASN A 112 16.75 -3.87 -30.97
C ASN A 112 15.77 -3.60 -32.12
N SER A 113 14.71 -2.82 -31.90
CA SER A 113 13.79 -2.40 -32.96
C SER A 113 14.42 -1.34 -33.88
N MET A 114 15.16 -0.37 -33.34
CA MET A 114 15.80 0.68 -34.16
C MET A 114 16.96 0.17 -35.03
N GLN A 115 17.74 -0.82 -34.56
CA GLN A 115 18.76 -1.47 -35.40
C GLN A 115 18.14 -2.38 -36.47
N ALA A 116 17.02 -3.06 -36.18
CA ALA A 116 16.28 -3.83 -37.18
C ALA A 116 15.67 -2.94 -38.28
N VAL A 117 15.19 -1.73 -37.93
CA VAL A 117 14.64 -0.78 -38.90
C VAL A 117 15.73 -0.17 -39.79
N SER A 118 16.94 0.09 -39.26
CA SER A 118 18.06 0.62 -40.06
C SER A 118 18.64 -0.38 -41.06
N GLN A 119 18.45 -1.70 -40.89
CA GLN A 119 18.85 -2.70 -41.88
C GLN A 119 17.79 -2.94 -42.96
N MET A 120 16.55 -2.50 -42.76
CA MET A 120 15.47 -2.59 -43.75
C MET A 120 15.33 -1.35 -44.63
N THR A 121 15.96 -0.24 -44.25
CA THR A 121 16.02 0.98 -45.07
C THR A 121 17.49 1.26 -45.41
N GLY A 122 18.04 0.43 -46.31
CA GLY A 122 19.12 0.88 -47.18
C GLY A 122 18.63 1.99 -48.12
#